data_AF-A0A6L8IDY8-F1
#
_entry.id   AF-A0A6L8IDY8-F1
#
_cell.length_a   1.000
_cell.length_b   1.000
_cell.length_c   1.000
_cell.angle_alpha   90.00
_cell.angle_beta   90.00
_cell.angle_gamma   90.00
#
_symmetry.space_group_name_H-M   'P 1'
#
loop_
_entity.id
_entity.type
_entity.pdbx_description
1 polymer ?
#
loop_
_entity_poly.entity_id
_entity_poly.type
_entity_poly.pdbx_seq_one_letter_code
_entity_poly.pdbx_strand_id
1 'polypeptide(L)'
;VDAIVLCTGYLHHFAFLPDDLRLKTPNVLASNDLYKGVVWNRNPDLFYLGMQDQWFTFNMFDAQAWYVRDIIMGRIEVPDLAAREADVQARQEAEAALEDDYACIDYQADYTEELIADTDYPSFDIGAASKAFYEWKKHKKKNIMTFRDHGYSSPMTGTMAPPHHTPWKDALDDSLEDYLKI
;
A
#
# COMPACT_ATOMS: atom_id res chain seq x y z
N VAL A 1 5.07 33.24 14.42
CA VAL A 1 5.49 32.26 13.41
C VAL A 1 5.79 33.02 12.14
N ASP A 2 6.85 32.63 11.41
CA ASP A 2 7.30 33.36 10.21
C ASP A 2 6.80 32.72 8.90
N ALA A 3 6.41 31.45 8.95
CA ALA A 3 5.81 30.71 7.85
C ALA A 3 4.72 29.76 8.36
N ILE A 4 3.78 29.41 7.48
CA ILE A 4 2.74 28.40 7.73
C ILE A 4 2.80 27.39 6.58
N VAL A 5 2.90 26.10 6.91
CA VAL A 5 2.87 25.00 5.94
C VAL A 5 1.72 24.06 6.34
N LEU A 6 0.77 23.86 5.42
CA LEU A 6 -0.42 23.05 5.66
C LEU A 6 -0.19 21.61 5.19
N CYS A 7 0.21 20.74 6.11
CA CYS A 7 0.35 19.30 5.87
C CYS A 7 -0.98 18.56 6.10
N THR A 8 -2.08 19.04 5.50
CA THR A 8 -3.46 18.60 5.78
C THR A 8 -3.96 17.48 4.85
N GLY A 9 -3.05 16.71 4.27
CA GLY A 9 -3.39 15.58 3.39
C GLY A 9 -3.81 15.98 1.97
N TYR A 10 -4.43 15.03 1.28
CA TYR A 10 -4.84 15.12 -0.13
C TYR A 10 -6.27 14.57 -0.31
N LEU A 11 -6.85 14.82 -1.49
CA LEU A 11 -8.16 14.30 -1.88
C LEU A 11 -8.02 13.44 -3.14
N HIS A 12 -8.78 12.34 -3.21
CA HIS A 12 -8.99 11.63 -4.48
C HIS A 12 -9.73 12.55 -5.45
N HIS A 13 -9.07 12.89 -6.57
CA HIS A 13 -9.60 13.85 -7.54
C HIS A 13 -9.38 13.37 -8.98
N PHE A 14 -10.48 13.16 -9.70
CA PHE A 14 -10.49 12.70 -11.09
C PHE A 14 -11.27 13.67 -11.97
N ALA A 15 -10.63 14.77 -12.41
CA ALA A 15 -11.25 15.80 -13.25
C ALA A 15 -11.65 15.30 -14.66
N PHE A 16 -11.16 14.12 -15.05
CA PHE A 16 -11.36 13.53 -16.37
C PHE A 16 -12.46 12.46 -16.39
N LEU A 17 -13.08 12.13 -15.25
CA LEU A 17 -14.14 11.12 -15.17
C LEU A 17 -15.52 11.73 -14.88
N PRO A 18 -16.57 11.28 -15.60
CA PRO A 18 -17.95 11.60 -15.26
C PRO A 18 -18.34 10.98 -13.91
N ASP A 19 -19.42 11.48 -13.32
CA ASP A 19 -19.84 11.13 -11.96
C ASP A 19 -20.18 9.64 -11.74
N ASP A 20 -20.61 8.94 -12.77
CA ASP A 20 -20.96 7.51 -12.77
C ASP A 20 -19.73 6.58 -12.80
N LEU A 21 -18.59 7.09 -13.24
CA LEU A 21 -17.30 6.39 -13.26
C LEU A 21 -16.34 6.85 -12.16
N ARG A 22 -16.60 8.00 -11.53
CA ARG A 22 -15.67 8.65 -10.60
C ARG A 22 -15.73 8.06 -9.20
N LEU A 23 -14.63 7.44 -8.78
CA LEU A 23 -14.42 6.98 -7.40
C LEU A 23 -14.54 8.16 -6.42
N LYS A 24 -15.33 7.95 -5.35
CA LYS A 24 -15.51 8.88 -4.24
C LYS A 24 -15.25 8.13 -2.93
N THR A 25 -14.04 8.28 -2.39
CA THR A 25 -13.59 7.58 -1.18
C THR A 25 -12.76 8.52 -0.31
N PRO A 26 -12.79 8.38 1.02
CA PRO A 26 -11.73 8.92 1.87
C PRO A 26 -10.39 8.20 1.63
N ASN A 27 -9.30 8.74 2.18
CA ASN A 27 -8.00 8.07 2.22
C ASN A 27 -7.99 7.06 3.37
N VAL A 28 -8.20 5.79 3.05
CA VAL A 28 -8.39 4.65 3.97
C VAL A 28 -7.82 3.36 3.34
N LEU A 29 -7.66 2.30 4.12
CA LEU A 29 -7.18 1.00 3.65
C LEU A 29 -8.25 0.24 2.85
N ALA A 30 -9.54 0.38 3.19
CA ALA A 30 -10.67 -0.21 2.48
C ALA A 30 -11.43 0.84 1.66
N SER A 31 -10.91 1.16 0.46
CA SER A 31 -11.54 2.14 -0.43
C SER A 31 -12.98 1.78 -0.82
N ASN A 32 -13.85 2.79 -0.88
CA ASN A 32 -15.26 2.61 -1.24
C ASN A 32 -15.45 2.07 -2.66
N ASP A 33 -16.51 1.29 -2.89
CA ASP A 33 -16.99 0.85 -4.21
C ASP A 33 -15.97 0.10 -5.10
N LEU A 34 -14.88 -0.42 -4.51
CA LEU A 34 -13.86 -1.20 -5.21
C LEU A 34 -13.83 -2.67 -4.75
N TYR A 35 -14.47 -3.55 -5.51
CA TYR A 35 -14.31 -5.00 -5.30
C TYR A 35 -12.85 -5.42 -5.41
N LYS A 36 -12.39 -6.23 -4.44
CA LYS A 36 -10.97 -6.61 -4.29
C LYS A 36 -10.03 -5.40 -4.26
N GLY A 37 -10.54 -4.23 -3.89
CA GLY A 37 -9.82 -2.96 -3.89
C GLY A 37 -9.41 -2.43 -5.27
N VAL A 38 -9.86 -3.05 -6.38
CA VAL A 38 -9.41 -2.67 -7.73
C VAL A 38 -10.51 -2.57 -8.78
N VAL A 39 -11.62 -3.29 -8.64
CA VAL A 39 -12.70 -3.33 -9.66
C VAL A 39 -13.81 -2.36 -9.28
N TRP A 40 -14.14 -1.40 -10.14
CA TRP A 40 -15.24 -0.47 -9.89
C TRP A 40 -16.59 -1.19 -9.89
N ASN A 41 -17.31 -1.15 -8.76
CA ASN A 41 -18.54 -1.93 -8.59
C ASN A 41 -19.62 -1.63 -9.64
N ARG A 42 -19.76 -0.37 -10.06
CA ARG A 42 -20.82 0.02 -11.01
C ARG A 42 -20.50 -0.33 -12.47
N ASN A 43 -19.23 -0.50 -12.80
CA ASN A 43 -18.79 -0.93 -14.12
C ASN A 43 -17.49 -1.76 -13.99
N PRO A 44 -17.57 -3.10 -14.04
CA PRO A 44 -16.41 -3.97 -13.81
C PRO A 44 -15.35 -3.94 -14.91
N ASP A 45 -15.58 -3.20 -16.01
CA ASP A 45 -14.57 -2.93 -17.04
C ASP A 45 -13.67 -1.73 -16.70
N LEU A 46 -13.97 -1.00 -15.60
CA LEU A 46 -13.15 0.08 -15.07
C LEU A 46 -12.42 -0.38 -13.80
N PHE A 47 -11.11 -0.14 -13.77
CA PHE A 47 -10.25 -0.50 -12.65
C PHE A 47 -9.54 0.71 -12.07
N TYR A 48 -9.25 0.65 -10.78
CA TYR A 48 -8.47 1.62 -10.03
C TYR A 48 -7.31 0.90 -9.34
N LEU A 49 -6.10 1.46 -9.40
CA LEU A 49 -4.91 0.90 -8.75
C LEU A 49 -4.38 1.88 -7.72
N GLY A 50 -3.93 1.39 -6.57
CA GLY A 50 -3.27 2.17 -5.52
C GLY A 50 -4.13 3.28 -4.91
N MET A 51 -5.45 3.09 -4.84
CA MET A 51 -6.37 4.10 -4.28
C MET A 51 -6.50 4.03 -2.76
N GLN A 52 -6.02 2.96 -2.15
CA GLN A 52 -5.93 2.79 -0.71
C GLN A 52 -4.85 3.72 -0.13
N ASP A 53 -5.00 4.08 1.15
CA ASP A 53 -3.90 4.62 1.96
C ASP A 53 -2.81 3.56 2.14
N GLN A 54 -1.57 3.95 2.39
CA GLN A 54 -0.41 3.11 2.05
C GLN A 54 0.54 2.84 3.22
N TRP A 55 0.52 1.60 3.71
CA TRP A 55 1.66 0.94 4.35
C TRP A 55 2.50 0.22 3.30
N PHE A 56 1.91 -0.74 2.61
CA PHE A 56 2.46 -1.39 1.43
C PHE A 56 2.22 -0.53 0.19
N THR A 57 3.21 -0.51 -0.70
CA THR A 57 3.19 0.31 -1.93
C THR A 57 3.49 -0.55 -3.15
N PHE A 58 4.73 -0.63 -3.60
CA PHE A 58 5.08 -1.21 -4.90
C PHE A 58 4.59 -2.65 -5.09
N ASN A 59 4.83 -3.54 -4.12
CA ASN A 59 4.37 -4.93 -4.25
C ASN A 59 2.85 -5.09 -4.09
N MET A 60 2.17 -4.16 -3.40
CA MET A 60 0.70 -4.10 -3.40
C MET A 60 0.20 -3.65 -4.77
N PHE A 61 0.83 -2.66 -5.40
CA PHE A 61 0.48 -2.22 -6.75
C PHE A 61 0.71 -3.31 -7.78
N ASP A 62 1.80 -4.08 -7.67
CA ASP A 62 2.04 -5.25 -8.51
C ASP A 62 0.95 -6.32 -8.29
N ALA A 63 0.63 -6.67 -7.05
CA ALA A 63 -0.44 -7.62 -6.75
C ALA A 63 -1.79 -7.19 -7.36
N GLN A 64 -2.15 -5.91 -7.21
CA GLN A 64 -3.32 -5.29 -7.83
C GLN A 64 -3.28 -5.38 -9.37
N ALA A 65 -2.15 -5.03 -9.97
CA ALA A 65 -2.00 -5.06 -11.43
C ALA A 65 -2.08 -6.47 -12.01
N TRP A 66 -1.49 -7.47 -11.34
CA TRP A 66 -1.60 -8.88 -11.74
C TRP A 66 -3.02 -9.40 -11.63
N TYR A 67 -3.73 -9.05 -10.57
CA TYR A 67 -5.13 -9.42 -10.38
C TYR A 67 -6.02 -8.83 -11.48
N VAL A 68 -5.87 -7.53 -11.76
CA VAL A 68 -6.60 -6.85 -12.86
C VAL A 68 -6.24 -7.44 -14.23
N ARG A 69 -4.96 -7.74 -14.48
CA ARG A 69 -4.53 -8.40 -15.71
C ARG A 69 -5.26 -9.73 -15.91
N ASP A 70 -5.35 -10.55 -14.88
CA ASP A 70 -5.97 -11.87 -14.98
C ASP A 70 -7.49 -11.80 -15.14
N ILE A 71 -8.15 -10.75 -14.64
CA ILE A 71 -9.53 -10.42 -15.01
C ILE A 71 -9.63 -10.09 -16.50
N ILE A 72 -8.82 -9.16 -17.00
CA ILE A 72 -8.85 -8.71 -18.41
C ILE A 72 -8.56 -9.87 -19.37
N MET A 73 -7.72 -10.82 -18.97
CA MET A 73 -7.41 -12.03 -19.74
C MET A 73 -8.46 -13.14 -19.62
N GLY A 74 -9.50 -12.97 -18.82
CA GLY A 74 -10.55 -13.98 -18.59
C GLY A 74 -10.09 -15.18 -17.77
N ARG A 75 -9.02 -15.03 -16.97
CA ARG A 75 -8.52 -16.07 -16.04
C ARG A 75 -9.20 -16.00 -14.68
N ILE A 76 -9.65 -14.80 -14.29
CA ILE A 76 -10.44 -14.55 -13.08
C ILE A 76 -11.80 -14.00 -13.53
N GLU A 77 -12.88 -14.64 -13.09
CA GLU A 77 -14.23 -14.15 -13.32
C GLU A 77 -14.61 -13.12 -12.25
N VAL A 78 -15.16 -11.99 -12.68
CA VAL A 78 -15.70 -10.98 -11.77
C VAL A 78 -17.11 -11.39 -11.35
N PRO A 79 -17.43 -11.49 -10.05
CA PRO A 79 -18.73 -11.93 -9.60
C PRO A 79 -19.80 -10.85 -9.81
N ASP A 80 -21.06 -11.21 -9.53
CA ASP A 80 -22.18 -10.28 -9.63
C ASP A 80 -22.06 -9.07 -8.69
N LEU A 81 -22.89 -8.05 -8.89
CA LEU A 81 -22.83 -6.83 -8.10
C LEU A 81 -23.06 -7.08 -6.60
N ALA A 82 -23.94 -8.00 -6.22
CA ALA A 82 -24.26 -8.24 -4.81
C ALA A 82 -23.06 -8.83 -4.06
N ALA A 83 -22.35 -9.77 -4.69
CA ALA A 83 -21.11 -10.33 -4.13
C ALA A 83 -20.01 -9.27 -4.02
N ARG A 84 -19.90 -8.37 -5.00
CA ARG A 84 -18.93 -7.27 -5.00
C ARG A 84 -19.20 -6.21 -3.94
N GLU A 85 -20.46 -5.88 -3.72
CA GLU A 85 -20.87 -4.98 -2.63
C GLU A 85 -20.61 -5.61 -1.25
N ALA A 86 -20.85 -6.91 -1.11
CA ALA A 86 -20.57 -7.64 0.13
C ALA A 86 -19.07 -7.69 0.46
N ASP A 87 -18.19 -7.87 -0.54
CA ASP A 87 -16.73 -7.80 -0.37
C ASP A 87 -16.29 -6.43 0.17
N VAL A 88 -16.75 -5.33 -0.44
CA VAL A 88 -16.42 -3.97 -0.01
C VAL A 88 -16.91 -3.73 1.42
N GLN A 89 -18.14 -4.13 1.74
CA GLN A 89 -18.69 -3.97 3.08
C GLN A 89 -17.87 -4.75 4.12
N ALA A 90 -17.54 -6.01 3.84
CA ALA A 90 -16.74 -6.83 4.75
C ALA A 90 -15.34 -6.22 4.99
N ARG A 91 -14.72 -5.66 3.95
CA ARG A 91 -13.42 -4.97 4.07
C ARG A 91 -13.49 -3.73 4.93
N GLN A 92 -14.55 -2.92 4.78
CA GLN A 92 -14.79 -1.72 5.58
C GLN A 92 -15.07 -2.06 7.04
N GLU A 93 -15.85 -3.11 7.31
CA GLU A 93 -16.13 -3.60 8.66
C GLU A 93 -14.84 -4.12 9.34
N ALA A 94 -14.02 -4.85 8.59
CA ALA A 94 -12.73 -5.34 9.06
C ALA A 94 -11.75 -4.18 9.35
N GLU A 95 -11.64 -3.18 8.46
CA GLU A 95 -10.81 -1.99 8.70
C GLU A 95 -11.29 -1.21 9.94
N ALA A 96 -12.60 -1.02 10.09
CA ALA A 96 -13.17 -0.29 11.22
C ALA A 96 -12.94 -0.98 12.58
N ALA A 97 -12.66 -2.29 12.58
CA ALA A 97 -12.35 -3.07 13.78
C ALA A 97 -10.86 -3.04 14.17
N LEU A 98 -9.98 -2.45 13.36
CA LEU A 98 -8.54 -2.40 13.63
C LEU A 98 -8.24 -1.45 14.80
N GLU A 99 -7.48 -1.92 15.78
CA GLU A 99 -7.21 -1.17 17.02
C GLU A 99 -6.00 -0.24 16.94
N ASP A 100 -5.00 -0.60 16.14
CA ASP A 100 -3.74 0.12 16.06
C ASP A 100 -3.03 -0.03 14.71
N ASP A 101 -1.93 0.73 14.53
CA ASP A 101 -1.16 0.69 13.28
C ASP A 101 -0.56 -0.70 12.98
N TYR A 102 -0.35 -1.58 13.97
CA TYR A 102 0.15 -2.94 13.70
C TYR A 102 -0.94 -3.77 13.03
N ALA A 103 -2.17 -3.69 13.54
CA ALA A 103 -3.34 -4.29 12.90
C ALA A 103 -3.59 -3.70 11.50
N CYS A 104 -3.36 -2.39 11.30
CA CYS A 104 -3.42 -1.77 9.97
C CYS A 104 -2.35 -2.29 9.00
N ILE A 105 -1.12 -2.54 9.46
CA ILE A 105 -0.06 -3.15 8.65
C ILE A 105 -0.44 -4.57 8.28
N ASP A 106 -0.86 -5.39 9.25
CA ASP A 106 -1.28 -6.78 8.99
C ASP A 106 -2.48 -6.83 8.04
N TYR A 107 -3.49 -5.96 8.21
CA TYR A 107 -4.63 -5.88 7.30
C TYR A 107 -4.21 -5.66 5.83
N GLN A 108 -3.28 -4.75 5.58
CA GLN A 108 -2.83 -4.48 4.21
C GLN A 108 -1.83 -5.53 3.69
N ALA A 109 -1.12 -6.20 4.60
CA ALA A 109 -0.32 -7.37 4.28
C ALA A 109 -1.22 -8.53 3.80
N ASP A 110 -2.28 -8.83 4.55
CA ASP A 110 -3.27 -9.86 4.23
C ASP A 110 -3.96 -9.55 2.89
N TYR A 111 -4.33 -8.29 2.65
CA TYR A 111 -4.86 -7.86 1.34
C TYR A 111 -3.89 -8.11 0.19
N THR A 112 -2.61 -7.79 0.40
CA THR A 112 -1.58 -8.01 -0.63
C THR A 112 -1.37 -9.50 -0.88
N GLU A 113 -1.35 -10.32 0.18
CA GLU A 113 -1.23 -11.77 0.09
C GLU A 113 -2.43 -12.41 -0.62
N GLU A 114 -3.65 -11.96 -0.31
CA GLU A 114 -4.89 -12.39 -0.94
C GLU A 114 -4.82 -12.24 -2.47
N LEU A 115 -4.42 -11.06 -2.95
CA LEU A 115 -4.33 -10.80 -4.40
C LEU A 115 -3.21 -11.60 -5.08
N ILE A 116 -2.08 -11.80 -4.40
CA ILE A 116 -0.98 -12.61 -4.92
C ILE A 116 -1.41 -14.07 -5.05
N ALA A 117 -2.12 -14.61 -4.07
CA ALA A 117 -2.60 -16.00 -4.06
C ALA A 117 -3.57 -16.32 -5.21
N ASP A 118 -4.29 -15.32 -5.71
CA ASP A 118 -5.24 -15.45 -6.81
C ASP A 118 -4.57 -15.38 -8.21
N THR A 119 -3.25 -15.21 -8.31
CA THR A 119 -2.53 -14.98 -9.58
C THR A 119 -1.21 -15.77 -9.70
N ASP A 120 -0.50 -15.60 -10.82
CA ASP A 120 0.86 -16.12 -11.01
C ASP A 120 1.97 -15.18 -10.54
N TYR A 121 1.65 -14.09 -9.81
CA TYR A 121 2.67 -13.21 -9.25
C TYR A 121 3.56 -14.00 -8.26
N PRO A 122 4.91 -13.91 -8.35
CA PRO A 122 5.78 -14.62 -7.44
C PRO A 122 5.51 -14.20 -5.99
N SER A 123 5.09 -15.16 -5.16
CA SER A 123 4.95 -14.94 -3.73
C SER A 123 6.30 -14.63 -3.07
N PHE A 124 6.26 -13.88 -1.98
CA PHE A 124 7.41 -13.48 -1.18
C PHE A 124 7.06 -13.50 0.31
N ASP A 125 8.06 -13.34 1.19
CA ASP A 125 7.83 -13.35 2.64
C ASP A 125 7.16 -12.03 3.11
N ILE A 126 5.83 -11.95 2.93
CA ILE A 126 5.01 -10.83 3.37
C ILE A 126 5.10 -10.65 4.89
N GLY A 127 5.20 -11.74 5.65
CA GLY A 127 5.40 -11.68 7.10
C GLY A 127 6.72 -11.01 7.48
N ALA A 128 7.80 -11.22 6.72
CA ALA A 128 9.05 -10.48 6.89
C ALA A 128 8.91 -9.00 6.54
N ALA A 129 8.09 -8.64 5.53
CA ALA A 129 7.78 -7.25 5.23
C ALA A 129 7.01 -6.57 6.38
N SER A 130 5.99 -7.21 6.95
CA SER A 130 5.27 -6.71 8.13
C SER A 130 6.21 -6.52 9.32
N LYS A 131 7.11 -7.48 9.58
CA LYS A 131 8.14 -7.34 10.64
C LYS A 131 9.05 -6.13 10.42
N ALA A 132 9.45 -5.85 9.18
CA ALA A 132 10.24 -4.66 8.86
C ALA A 132 9.48 -3.37 9.18
N PHE A 133 8.17 -3.30 8.89
CA PHE A 133 7.33 -2.16 9.33
C PHE A 133 7.26 -2.04 10.85
N TYR A 134 7.22 -3.15 11.59
CA TYR A 134 7.20 -3.15 13.05
C TYR A 134 8.47 -2.57 13.63
N GLU A 135 9.62 -2.96 13.09
CA GLU A 135 10.92 -2.41 13.46
C GLU A 135 11.02 -0.93 13.10
N TRP A 136 10.54 -0.54 11.91
CA TRP A 136 10.45 0.87 11.50
C TRP A 136 9.60 1.72 12.46
N LYS A 137 8.43 1.23 12.89
CA LYS A 137 7.62 1.93 13.91
C LYS A 137 8.37 2.07 15.22
N LYS A 138 9.05 1.02 15.67
CA LYS A 138 9.86 1.05 16.91
C LYS A 138 11.02 2.05 16.79
N HIS A 139 11.72 2.09 15.66
CA HIS A 139 12.81 3.05 15.42
C HIS A 139 12.31 4.49 15.41
N LYS A 140 11.19 4.78 14.75
CA LYS A 140 10.54 6.11 14.78
C LYS A 140 10.17 6.54 16.20
N LYS A 141 9.61 5.62 17.00
CA LYS A 141 9.28 5.90 18.41
C LYS A 141 10.51 6.09 19.29
N LYS A 142 11.58 5.35 19.02
CA LYS A 142 12.86 5.47 19.75
C LYS A 142 13.53 6.82 19.47
N ASN A 143 13.63 7.22 18.21
CA ASN A 143 14.15 8.53 17.84
C ASN A 143 13.69 8.93 16.42
N ILE A 144 12.81 9.92 16.36
CA ILE A 144 12.24 10.40 15.10
C ILE A 144 13.25 11.05 14.16
N MET A 145 14.43 11.45 14.65
CA MET A 145 15.47 12.10 13.83
C MET A 145 16.55 11.13 13.32
N THR A 146 16.57 9.88 13.80
CA THR A 146 17.60 8.88 13.42
C THR A 146 17.00 7.56 12.95
N PHE A 147 15.68 7.48 12.76
CA PHE A 147 15.04 6.22 12.34
C PHE A 147 15.50 5.72 10.97
N ARG A 148 16.05 6.62 10.12
CA ARG A 148 16.62 6.30 8.81
C ARG A 148 18.03 5.71 8.87
N ASP A 149 18.71 5.77 10.02
CA ASP A 149 20.08 5.26 10.19
C ASP A 149 20.12 3.74 10.47
N HIS A 150 19.04 3.02 10.15
CA HIS A 150 18.85 1.60 10.41
C HIS A 150 18.69 0.82 9.11
N GLY A 151 19.37 -0.32 9.01
CA GLY A 151 19.15 -1.32 7.96
C GLY A 151 18.10 -2.35 8.35
N TYR A 152 17.49 -2.99 7.36
CA TYR A 152 16.48 -4.04 7.51
C TYR A 152 16.82 -5.23 6.61
N SER A 153 16.35 -6.43 7.00
CA SER A 153 16.47 -7.60 6.13
C SER A 153 15.48 -7.55 4.98
N SER A 154 15.94 -7.85 3.77
CA SER A 154 15.08 -7.96 2.60
C SER A 154 14.09 -9.13 2.74
N PRO A 155 12.77 -8.93 2.57
CA PRO A 155 11.79 -10.02 2.54
C PRO A 155 11.93 -10.92 1.29
N MET A 156 12.67 -10.47 0.28
CA MET A 156 12.91 -11.23 -0.96
C MET A 156 14.14 -12.14 -0.88
N THR A 157 15.20 -11.68 -0.18
CA THR A 157 16.52 -12.35 -0.20
C THR A 157 17.06 -12.69 1.18
N GLY A 158 16.46 -12.20 2.26
CA GLY A 158 16.97 -12.33 3.63
C GLY A 158 18.24 -11.51 3.92
N THR A 159 18.79 -10.80 2.94
CA THR A 159 20.03 -10.03 3.11
C THR A 159 19.77 -8.78 3.95
N MET A 160 20.57 -8.57 5.00
CA MET A 160 20.53 -7.36 5.82
C MET A 160 21.14 -6.17 5.07
N ALA A 161 20.42 -5.05 5.01
CA ALA A 161 20.96 -3.82 4.44
C ALA A 161 22.16 -3.31 5.27
N PRO A 162 23.27 -2.91 4.63
CA PRO A 162 24.40 -2.34 5.33
C PRO A 162 24.04 -0.95 5.89
N PRO A 163 24.78 -0.46 6.90
CA PRO A 163 24.68 0.94 7.29
C PRO A 163 25.10 1.85 6.14
N HIS A 164 24.43 2.99 6.00
CA HIS A 164 24.85 4.05 5.09
C HIS A 164 26.14 4.71 5.60
N HIS A 165 26.95 5.27 4.68
CA HIS A 165 28.25 5.88 5.02
C HIS A 165 28.13 7.19 5.82
N THR A 166 26.95 7.83 5.79
CA THR A 166 26.68 9.11 6.47
C THR A 166 25.33 9.07 7.20
N PRO A 167 25.24 9.49 8.48
CA PRO A 167 23.97 9.63 9.18
C PRO A 167 23.01 10.58 8.47
N TRP A 168 21.71 10.31 8.52
CA TRP A 168 20.69 11.04 7.76
C TRP A 168 20.70 12.55 7.99
N LYS A 169 20.93 13.00 9.23
CA LYS A 169 20.99 14.42 9.57
C LYS A 169 22.12 15.17 8.83
N ASP A 170 23.22 14.47 8.56
CA ASP A 170 24.43 15.05 7.98
C ASP A 170 24.53 14.76 6.46
N ALA A 171 23.67 13.91 5.92
CA ALA A 171 23.54 13.60 4.50
C ALA A 171 22.70 14.68 3.78
N LEU A 172 23.33 15.83 3.51
CA LEU A 172 22.67 16.98 2.87
C LEU A 172 22.63 16.91 1.35
N ASP A 173 23.47 16.05 0.74
CA ASP A 173 23.45 15.76 -0.69
C ASP A 173 22.47 14.60 -0.93
N ASP A 174 21.41 14.85 -1.69
CA ASP A 174 20.36 13.88 -2.00
C ASP A 174 20.53 13.23 -3.38
N SER A 175 21.69 13.43 -4.02
CA SER A 175 22.02 12.79 -5.30
C SER A 175 22.25 11.29 -5.17
N LEU A 176 21.90 10.58 -6.25
CA LEU A 176 22.17 9.14 -6.34
C LEU A 176 23.68 8.85 -6.32
N GLU A 177 24.48 9.73 -6.93
CA GLU A 177 25.93 9.61 -7.03
C GLU A 177 26.62 9.68 -5.67
N ASP A 178 26.14 10.52 -4.73
CA ASP A 178 26.66 10.53 -3.36
C ASP A 178 26.23 9.29 -2.59
N TYR A 179 24.93 8.95 -2.64
CA TYR A 179 24.32 7.84 -1.91
C TYR A 179 24.95 6.46 -2.21
N LEU A 180 25.45 6.25 -3.44
CA LEU A 180 26.03 4.99 -3.88
C LEU A 180 27.54 4.86 -3.62
N LYS A 181 28.16 5.83 -2.94
CA LYS A 181 29.56 5.69 -2.52
C LYS A 181 29.69 4.57 -1.50
N ILE A 182 30.72 3.74 -1.66
CA ILE A 182 31.02 2.62 -0.76
C ILE A 182 32.28 2.95 0.04
#